data_AF-A0A1M6YEL1-F1
#
_entry.id   AF-A0A1M6YEL1-F1
#
_cell.length_a   1.000
_cell.length_b   1.000
_cell.length_c   1.000
_cell.angle_alpha   90.00
_cell.angle_beta   90.00
_cell.angle_gamma   90.00
#
_symmetry.space_group_name_H-M   'P 1'
#
loop_
_entity.id
_entity.type
_entity.pdbx_description
1 polymer ?
#
loop_
_entity_poly.entity_id
_entity_poly.type
_entity_poly.pdbx_seq_one_letter_code
_entity_poly.pdbx_strand_id
1 'polypeptide(L)'
;MMNFRVAITILSAFFLSIFAKAQYTMHKMLTVGYTYQNQSFGEVGGKLLFLKNDDVIYRLGASALMGSTHSEFAIMPKLQADVLLNFQKDVDFYHSYYFIIGAEGTNKYVAPKIGVTLFGILDLTGGYAFPISNLNGKEMKGLNVNFTLNIPTVFIHDMFK
;
A
#
# COMPACT_ATOMS: atom_id res chain seq x y z
N MET A 1 35.31 36.59 0.10
CA MET A 1 34.99 35.50 1.04
C MET A 1 33.56 35.71 1.52
N MET A 2 32.68 34.73 1.32
CA MET A 2 31.29 34.86 1.77
C MET A 2 31.25 34.83 3.30
N ASN A 3 30.58 35.80 3.91
CA ASN A 3 30.53 35.95 5.36
C ASN A 3 29.82 34.73 5.97
N PHE A 4 30.36 34.13 7.03
CA PHE A 4 29.84 32.89 7.64
C PHE A 4 28.35 32.97 8.01
N ARG A 5 27.88 34.16 8.40
CA ARG A 5 26.47 34.44 8.68
C ARG A 5 25.58 34.29 7.42
N VAL A 6 26.06 34.73 6.26
CA VAL A 6 25.34 34.63 4.98
C VAL A 6 25.23 33.17 4.54
N ALA A 7 26.27 32.37 4.74
CA ALA A 7 26.24 30.93 4.46
C ALA A 7 25.19 30.21 5.32
N ILE A 8 25.11 30.52 6.62
CA ILE A 8 24.09 29.96 7.51
C ILE A 8 22.68 30.39 7.08
N THR A 9 22.47 31.66 6.72
CA THR A 9 21.15 32.14 6.28
C THR A 9 20.69 31.44 5.00
N ILE A 10 21.58 31.24 4.02
CA ILE A 10 21.26 30.53 2.78
C ILE A 10 20.95 29.05 3.07
N LEU A 11 21.74 28.41 3.94
CA LEU A 11 21.53 27.02 4.33
C LEU A 11 20.18 26.85 5.06
N SER A 12 19.86 27.73 5.99
CA SER A 12 18.58 27.72 6.71
C SER A 12 17.39 27.99 5.79
N ALA A 13 17.51 28.93 4.84
CA ALA A 13 16.47 29.19 3.85
C ALA A 13 16.27 27.99 2.90
N PHE A 14 17.35 27.30 2.53
CA PHE A 14 17.31 26.07 1.75
C PHE A 14 16.57 24.96 2.51
N PHE A 15 16.91 24.73 3.79
CA PHE A 15 16.20 23.74 4.61
C PHE A 15 14.72 24.08 4.84
N LEU A 16 14.38 25.35 5.10
CA LEU A 16 12.99 25.79 5.27
C LEU A 16 12.16 25.63 3.99
N SER A 17 12.77 25.80 2.80
CA SER A 17 12.08 25.60 1.52
C SER A 17 11.72 24.13 1.25
N ILE A 18 12.45 23.18 1.83
CA ILE A 18 12.16 21.74 1.73
C ILE A 18 10.91 21.38 2.55
N PHE A 19 10.68 22.05 3.69
CA PHE A 19 9.48 21.83 4.51
C PHE A 19 8.21 22.50 3.95
N ALA A 20 8.33 23.39 2.97
CA ALA A 20 7.23 24.23 2.49
C ALA A 20 6.37 23.60 1.36
N LYS A 21 6.67 22.38 0.88
CA LYS A 21 5.83 21.72 -0.14
C LYS A 21 5.41 20.31 0.25
N ALA A 22 4.07 20.14 0.22
CA ALA A 22 3.28 18.92 0.36
C ALA A 22 2.91 18.53 1.80
N GLN A 23 1.86 19.18 2.29
CA GLN A 23 1.07 18.70 3.43
C GLN A 23 0.26 17.48 2.95
N TYR A 24 0.88 16.29 2.93
CA TYR A 24 0.17 15.06 2.63
C TYR A 24 -0.78 14.73 3.78
N THR A 25 -2.09 14.65 3.50
CA THR A 25 -3.04 14.15 4.48
C THR A 25 -2.87 12.64 4.59
N MET A 26 -2.52 12.16 5.79
CA MET A 26 -2.27 10.74 6.05
C MET A 26 -3.46 10.12 6.80
N HIS A 27 -3.98 9.03 6.26
CA HIS A 27 -5.01 8.21 6.90
C HIS A 27 -4.48 6.81 7.19
N LYS A 28 -4.70 6.34 8.42
CA LYS A 28 -4.36 5.00 8.86
C LYS A 28 -5.53 4.06 8.58
N MET A 29 -5.23 2.91 8.00
CA MET A 29 -6.20 1.87 7.70
C MET A 29 -5.72 0.54 8.26
N LEU A 30 -6.65 -0.22 8.83
CA LEU A 30 -6.46 -1.63 9.11
C LEU A 30 -6.81 -2.40 7.83
N THR A 31 -5.99 -3.39 7.47
CA THR A 31 -6.24 -4.22 6.29
C THR A 31 -6.44 -5.66 6.74
N VAL A 32 -7.50 -6.27 6.26
CA VAL A 32 -7.76 -7.71 6.38
C VAL A 32 -8.13 -8.24 5.01
N GLY A 33 -7.61 -9.39 4.62
CA GLY A 33 -7.84 -9.91 3.29
C GLY A 33 -7.41 -11.34 3.08
N TYR A 34 -7.42 -11.71 1.81
CA TYR A 34 -7.04 -13.01 1.29
C TYR A 34 -6.10 -12.80 0.11
N THR A 35 -4.96 -13.49 0.13
CA THR A 35 -3.96 -13.48 -0.93
C THR A 35 -3.80 -14.90 -1.44
N TYR A 36 -3.97 -15.11 -2.75
CA TYR A 36 -3.61 -16.33 -3.43
C TYR A 36 -2.27 -16.15 -4.14
N GLN A 37 -1.25 -16.88 -3.69
CA GLN A 37 0.07 -16.91 -4.32
C GLN A 37 0.55 -18.35 -4.41
N ASN A 38 0.16 -19.06 -5.47
CA ASN A 38 0.37 -20.52 -5.62
C ASN A 38 -0.25 -21.36 -4.46
N GLN A 39 -0.85 -20.69 -3.48
CA GLN A 39 -1.48 -21.18 -2.26
C GLN A 39 -2.24 -20.04 -1.59
N SER A 40 -3.23 -20.40 -0.78
CA SER A 40 -4.09 -19.49 -0.03
C SER A 40 -3.44 -18.99 1.25
N PHE A 41 -3.42 -17.69 1.44
CA PHE A 41 -3.00 -17.01 2.68
C PHE A 41 -4.07 -16.02 3.13
N GLY A 42 -4.33 -15.97 4.43
CA GLY A 42 -5.00 -14.84 5.05
C GLY A 42 -4.02 -13.68 5.20
N GLU A 43 -4.49 -12.46 5.03
CA GLU A 43 -3.70 -11.24 5.18
C GLU A 43 -4.27 -10.37 6.30
N VAL A 44 -3.40 -9.91 7.20
CA VAL A 44 -3.75 -8.93 8.22
C VAL A 44 -2.62 -7.92 8.38
N GLY A 45 -2.95 -6.63 8.43
CA GLY A 45 -1.93 -5.59 8.56
C GLY A 45 -2.51 -4.18 8.60
N GLY A 46 -1.68 -3.22 8.24
CA GLY A 46 -2.08 -1.83 8.14
C GLY A 46 -1.55 -1.15 6.88
N LYS A 47 -2.28 -0.14 6.42
CA LYS A 47 -1.88 0.74 5.32
C LYS A 47 -1.95 2.20 5.74
N LEU A 48 -1.01 2.97 5.25
CA LEU A 48 -0.99 4.43 5.30
C LEU A 48 -1.38 4.93 3.92
N LEU A 49 -2.45 5.72 3.87
CA LEU A 49 -2.93 6.37 2.67
C LEU A 49 -2.52 7.84 2.73
N PHE A 50 -1.80 8.29 1.70
CA PHE A 50 -1.32 9.66 1.54
C PHE A 50 -2.07 10.33 0.39
N LEU A 51 -2.88 11.34 0.71
CA LEU A 51 -3.52 12.18 -0.30
C LEU A 51 -2.60 13.32 -0.68
N LYS A 52 -2.36 13.47 -1.99
CA LYS A 52 -1.66 14.62 -2.56
C LYS A 52 -2.61 15.57 -3.27
N ASN A 53 -3.49 15.00 -4.12
CA ASN A 53 -4.56 15.64 -4.90
C ASN A 53 -5.69 14.59 -5.08
N ASP A 54 -6.90 15.02 -5.41
CA ASP A 54 -8.06 14.11 -5.58
C ASP A 54 -7.90 13.10 -6.75
N ASP A 55 -6.98 13.38 -7.68
CA ASP A 55 -6.72 12.52 -8.85
C ASP A 55 -5.78 11.33 -8.56
N VAL A 56 -4.88 11.47 -7.56
CA VAL A 56 -3.82 10.47 -7.29
C VAL A 56 -3.60 10.29 -5.80
N ILE A 57 -3.78 9.05 -5.35
CA ILE A 57 -3.60 8.64 -3.96
C ILE A 57 -2.44 7.65 -3.88
N TYR A 58 -1.56 7.81 -2.90
CA TYR A 58 -0.48 6.88 -2.63
C TYR A 58 -0.81 6.03 -1.40
N ARG A 59 -0.57 4.72 -1.45
CA ARG A 59 -0.69 3.85 -0.28
C ARG A 59 0.60 3.10 -0.04
N LEU A 60 1.01 3.06 1.23
CA LEU A 60 2.10 2.22 1.70
C LEU A 60 1.55 1.28 2.77
N GLY A 61 1.79 -0.02 2.62
CA GLY A 61 1.25 -1.04 3.50
C GLY A 61 2.31 -1.98 4.04
N ALA A 62 2.06 -2.45 5.25
CA ALA A 62 2.77 -3.55 5.86
C ALA A 62 1.74 -4.53 6.43
N SER A 63 1.82 -5.79 6.03
CA SER A 63 0.92 -6.86 6.47
C SER A 63 1.66 -8.17 6.68
N ALA A 64 1.01 -9.10 7.38
CA ALA A 64 1.47 -10.47 7.54
C ALA A 64 0.52 -11.40 6.77
N LEU A 65 1.09 -12.24 5.92
CA LEU A 65 0.40 -13.34 5.27
C LEU A 65 0.52 -14.59 6.14
N MET A 66 -0.60 -15.21 6.48
CA MET A 66 -0.68 -16.40 7.33
C MET A 66 -1.38 -17.52 6.56
N GLY A 67 -0.74 -18.67 6.44
CA GLY A 67 -1.29 -19.81 5.70
C GLY A 67 -0.55 -21.10 6.02
N SER A 68 -0.93 -22.18 5.36
CA SER A 68 -0.22 -23.46 5.50
C SER A 68 0.41 -23.85 4.18
N THR A 69 1.72 -24.10 4.17
CA THR A 69 2.49 -24.57 3.01
C THR A 69 3.15 -25.90 3.34
N HIS A 70 2.86 -26.93 2.53
CA HIS A 70 3.32 -28.31 2.78
C HIS A 70 3.04 -28.81 4.21
N SER A 71 1.82 -28.59 4.72
CA SER A 71 1.38 -28.99 6.06
C SER A 71 2.07 -28.26 7.23
N GLU A 72 2.89 -27.24 6.95
CA GLU A 72 3.49 -26.38 7.96
C GLU A 72 2.83 -25.00 7.95
N PHE A 73 2.55 -24.46 9.13
CA PHE A 73 2.06 -23.09 9.27
C PHE A 73 3.18 -22.10 8.95
N ALA A 74 2.91 -21.18 8.05
CA ALA A 74 3.88 -20.19 7.58
C ALA A 74 3.31 -18.78 7.74
N ILE A 75 4.14 -17.89 8.29
CA ILE A 75 3.88 -16.45 8.35
C ILE A 75 4.91 -15.75 7.49
N MET A 76 4.46 -14.86 6.59
CA MET A 76 5.34 -14.05 5.76
C MET A 76 5.04 -12.56 5.94
N PRO A 77 6.05 -11.72 6.23
CA PRO A 77 5.88 -10.28 6.16
C PRO A 77 5.72 -9.85 4.69
N LYS A 78 4.78 -8.95 4.45
CA LYS A 78 4.49 -8.32 3.17
C LYS A 78 4.57 -6.81 3.30
N LEU A 79 5.26 -6.20 2.36
CA LEU A 79 5.28 -4.76 2.13
C LEU A 79 4.60 -4.48 0.80
N GLN A 80 3.83 -3.39 0.72
CA GLN A 80 3.20 -2.98 -0.52
C GLN A 80 3.29 -1.47 -0.71
N ALA A 81 3.44 -1.08 -1.97
CA ALA A 81 3.34 0.30 -2.41
C ALA A 81 2.39 0.36 -3.59
N ASP A 82 1.29 1.10 -3.41
CA ASP A 82 0.24 1.24 -4.41
C ASP A 82 0.06 2.72 -4.76
N VAL A 83 -0.24 2.98 -6.03
CA VAL A 83 -0.71 4.25 -6.55
C VAL A 83 -2.13 4.02 -7.05
N LEU A 84 -3.09 4.77 -6.51
CA LEU A 84 -4.46 4.75 -6.98
C LEU A 84 -4.63 5.94 -7.90
N LEU A 85 -5.07 5.64 -9.12
CA LEU A 85 -5.31 6.61 -10.15
C LEU A 85 -6.82 6.75 -10.33
N ASN A 86 -7.29 7.99 -10.22
CA ASN A 86 -8.63 8.38 -10.60
C ASN A 86 -8.59 8.96 -12.01
N PHE A 87 -9.15 8.23 -12.99
CA PHE A 87 -9.18 8.66 -14.39
C PHE A 87 -10.52 9.29 -14.79
N GLN A 88 -11.49 9.39 -13.87
CA GLN A 88 -12.77 10.03 -14.15
C GLN A 88 -12.76 11.46 -13.64
N LYS A 89 -12.53 12.40 -14.57
CA LYS A 89 -12.90 13.82 -14.40
C LYS A 89 -14.38 13.99 -14.74
N ASP A 90 -15.07 14.84 -13.98
CA ASP A 90 -16.44 15.33 -14.23
C ASP A 90 -17.62 14.40 -13.93
N VAL A 91 -17.58 13.59 -12.86
CA VAL A 91 -18.83 13.02 -12.29
C VAL A 91 -18.89 13.25 -10.79
N ASP A 92 -19.60 14.32 -10.44
CA ASP A 92 -19.87 14.81 -9.11
C ASP A 92 -20.66 13.79 -8.27
N PHE A 93 -20.17 13.54 -7.05
CA PHE A 93 -20.85 12.97 -5.87
C PHE A 93 -20.76 11.46 -5.49
N TYR A 94 -20.28 10.50 -6.30
CA TYR A 94 -20.17 9.07 -5.87
C TYR A 94 -19.01 8.30 -6.52
N HIS A 95 -17.77 8.66 -6.21
CA HIS A 95 -16.56 7.96 -6.69
C HIS A 95 -16.50 6.52 -6.18
N SER A 96 -16.92 5.58 -7.02
CA SER A 96 -17.15 4.18 -6.62
C SER A 96 -15.94 3.28 -6.86
N TYR A 97 -15.00 3.65 -7.75
CA TYR A 97 -13.84 2.82 -8.03
C TYR A 97 -12.58 3.60 -8.42
N TYR A 98 -11.40 3.14 -7.97
CA TYR A 98 -10.09 3.66 -8.37
C TYR A 98 -9.27 2.54 -9.00
N PHE A 99 -8.41 2.88 -9.96
CA PHE A 99 -7.45 1.92 -10.52
C PHE A 99 -6.21 1.86 -9.65
N ILE A 100 -5.77 0.64 -9.31
CA ILE A 100 -4.55 0.40 -8.55
C ILE A 100 -3.45 0.00 -9.52
N ILE A 101 -2.30 0.63 -9.41
CA ILE A 101 -1.02 0.13 -9.92
C ILE A 101 -0.03 0.11 -8.76
N GLY A 102 0.69 -0.98 -8.59
CA GLY A 102 1.60 -1.09 -7.46
C GLY A 102 2.51 -2.30 -7.54
N ALA A 103 3.26 -2.49 -6.47
CA ALA A 103 4.04 -3.69 -6.26
C ALA A 103 3.92 -4.12 -4.80
N GLU A 104 3.98 -5.42 -4.59
CA GLU A 104 4.15 -6.00 -3.27
C GLU A 104 5.40 -6.86 -3.22
N GLY A 105 6.02 -6.89 -2.06
CA GLY A 105 7.24 -7.63 -1.79
C GLY A 105 7.12 -8.34 -0.46
N THR A 106 7.53 -9.60 -0.45
CA THR A 106 7.75 -10.40 0.75
C THR A 106 9.21 -10.80 0.81
N ASN A 107 9.61 -11.49 1.88
CA ASN A 107 10.91 -12.15 1.93
C ASN A 107 11.04 -13.35 0.95
N LYS A 108 9.95 -13.77 0.27
CA LYS A 108 9.91 -14.93 -0.63
C LYS A 108 9.67 -14.58 -2.08
N TYR A 109 8.97 -13.50 -2.38
CA TYR A 109 8.65 -13.09 -3.75
C TYR A 109 8.42 -11.58 -3.84
N VAL A 110 8.53 -11.04 -5.06
CA VAL A 110 8.07 -9.70 -5.41
C VAL A 110 7.09 -9.80 -6.56
N ALA A 111 5.97 -9.10 -6.46
CA ALA A 111 4.89 -9.13 -7.44
C ALA A 111 4.49 -7.69 -7.83
N PRO A 112 4.74 -7.24 -9.07
CA PRO A 112 3.97 -6.14 -9.62
C PRO A 112 2.49 -6.53 -9.69
N LYS A 113 1.61 -5.59 -9.38
CA LYS A 113 0.17 -5.81 -9.35
C LYS A 113 -0.58 -4.62 -9.92
N ILE A 114 -1.73 -4.94 -10.51
CA ILE A 114 -2.72 -3.98 -10.99
C ILE A 114 -4.08 -4.40 -10.47
N GLY A 115 -5.03 -3.48 -10.39
CA GLY A 115 -6.37 -3.83 -9.97
C GLY A 115 -7.30 -2.65 -9.85
N VAL A 116 -8.35 -2.87 -9.08
CA VAL A 116 -9.37 -1.86 -8.79
C VAL A 116 -9.69 -1.88 -7.32
N THR A 117 -9.98 -0.71 -6.76
CA THR A 117 -10.55 -0.60 -5.41
C THR A 117 -11.91 0.02 -5.47
N LEU A 118 -12.88 -0.58 -4.79
CA LEU A 118 -14.22 -0.04 -4.64
C LEU A 118 -14.28 0.84 -3.40
N PHE A 119 -14.72 2.09 -3.57
CA PHE A 119 -14.83 3.11 -2.52
C PHE A 119 -13.53 3.40 -1.74
N GLY A 120 -12.37 2.97 -2.26
CA GLY A 120 -11.09 3.01 -1.54
C GLY A 120 -10.99 2.02 -0.37
N ILE A 121 -12.01 1.17 -0.18
CA ILE A 121 -12.15 0.23 0.94
C ILE A 121 -11.86 -1.18 0.45
N LEU A 122 -12.48 -1.62 -0.64
CA LEU A 122 -12.38 -3.01 -1.10
C LEU A 122 -11.47 -3.13 -2.32
N ASP A 123 -10.28 -3.68 -2.13
CA ASP A 123 -9.31 -3.88 -3.21
C ASP A 123 -9.44 -5.29 -3.81
N LEU A 124 -9.52 -5.34 -5.14
CA LEU A 124 -9.29 -6.54 -5.93
C LEU A 124 -8.09 -6.29 -6.84
N THR A 125 -7.00 -7.01 -6.60
CA THR A 125 -5.74 -6.85 -7.37
C THR A 125 -5.25 -8.19 -7.88
N GLY A 126 -4.61 -8.16 -9.04
CA GLY A 126 -3.99 -9.30 -9.69
C GLY A 126 -2.61 -8.95 -10.20
N GLY A 127 -1.70 -9.91 -10.19
CA GLY A 127 -0.32 -9.71 -10.58
C GLY A 127 0.41 -11.01 -10.87
N TYR A 128 1.71 -10.89 -11.10
CA TYR A 128 2.59 -12.04 -11.30
C TYR A 128 3.75 -11.95 -10.31
N ALA A 129 3.94 -12.97 -9.49
CA ALA A 129 5.03 -13.02 -8.53
C ALA A 129 6.28 -13.66 -9.13
N PHE A 130 7.39 -12.95 -8.95
CA PHE A 130 8.73 -13.41 -9.22
C PHE A 130 9.33 -13.97 -7.92
N PRO A 131 9.78 -15.24 -7.90
CA PRO A 131 10.31 -15.88 -6.71
C PRO A 131 11.69 -15.30 -6.36
N ILE A 132 11.93 -15.07 -5.07
CA ILE A 132 13.23 -14.73 -4.49
C ILE A 132 13.76 -15.92 -3.67
N SER A 133 12.89 -16.58 -2.92
CA SER A 133 13.23 -17.68 -2.02
C SER A 133 12.05 -18.63 -1.87
N ASN A 134 12.34 -19.87 -1.47
CA ASN A 134 11.33 -20.89 -1.25
C ASN A 134 10.66 -20.71 0.11
N LEU A 135 9.37 -20.97 0.18
CA LEU A 135 8.60 -21.08 1.41
C LEU A 135 8.34 -22.57 1.66
N ASN A 136 8.98 -23.15 2.69
CA ASN A 136 8.83 -24.56 3.05
C ASN A 136 8.96 -25.49 1.82
N GLY A 137 10.02 -25.28 1.03
CA GLY A 137 10.30 -26.06 -0.19
C GLY A 137 9.45 -25.70 -1.42
N LYS A 138 8.47 -24.78 -1.31
CA LYS A 138 7.63 -24.33 -2.42
C LYS A 138 8.10 -23.01 -3.01
N GLU A 139 8.19 -22.96 -4.34
CA GLU A 139 8.41 -21.71 -5.07
C GLU A 139 7.10 -20.89 -5.13
N MET A 140 7.17 -19.65 -4.65
CA MET A 140 6.06 -18.70 -4.61
C MET A 140 5.98 -17.89 -5.92
N LYS A 141 5.98 -18.59 -7.06
CA LYS A 141 5.92 -17.98 -8.40
C LYS A 141 4.54 -18.08 -9.03
N GLY A 142 4.26 -17.21 -9.97
CA GLY A 142 3.05 -17.28 -10.80
C GLY A 142 1.97 -16.29 -10.38
N LEU A 143 0.73 -16.60 -10.74
CA LEU A 143 -0.42 -15.72 -10.53
C LEU A 143 -0.60 -15.35 -9.05
N ASN A 144 -0.64 -14.04 -8.79
CA ASN A 144 -0.94 -13.43 -7.51
C ASN A 144 -2.34 -12.81 -7.61
N VAL A 145 -3.25 -13.16 -6.71
CA VAL A 145 -4.59 -12.54 -6.64
C VAL A 145 -4.89 -12.17 -5.21
N ASN A 146 -5.15 -10.88 -4.97
CA ASN A 146 -5.37 -10.36 -3.63
C ASN A 146 -6.73 -9.68 -3.57
N PHE A 147 -7.47 -10.04 -2.53
CA PHE A 147 -8.74 -9.46 -2.16
C PHE A 147 -8.61 -8.91 -0.75
N THR A 148 -8.59 -7.58 -0.59
CA THR A 148 -8.34 -6.96 0.71
C THR A 148 -9.37 -5.90 1.05
N LEU A 149 -9.87 -5.94 2.28
CA LEU A 149 -10.69 -4.92 2.88
C LEU A 149 -9.81 -3.98 3.69
N ASN A 150 -9.89 -2.69 3.38
CA ASN A 150 -9.19 -1.61 4.05
C ASN A 150 -10.19 -0.81 4.88
N ILE A 151 -10.10 -0.93 6.19
CA ILE A 151 -10.98 -0.27 7.14
C ILE A 151 -10.26 0.95 7.71
N PRO A 152 -10.68 2.18 7.41
CA PRO A 152 -10.07 3.36 8.01
C PRO A 152 -10.29 3.34 9.53
N THR A 153 -9.25 3.64 10.31
CA THR A 153 -9.34 3.55 11.78
C THR A 153 -10.38 4.52 12.37
N VAL A 154 -10.72 5.58 11.65
CA VAL A 154 -11.77 6.54 12.04
C VAL A 154 -13.13 5.85 12.11
N PHE A 155 -13.47 4.98 11.14
CA PHE A 155 -14.72 4.21 11.16
C PHE A 155 -14.79 3.27 12.37
N ILE A 156 -13.67 2.64 12.73
CA ILE A 156 -13.62 1.76 13.91
C ILE A 156 -13.91 2.57 15.18
N HIS A 157 -13.25 3.72 15.33
CA HIS A 157 -13.44 4.58 16.49
C HIS A 157 -14.90 5.03 16.67
N ASP A 158 -15.59 5.35 15.58
CA ASP A 158 -16.98 5.83 15.64
C ASP A 158 -18.00 4.71 15.91
N MET A 159 -17.69 3.45 15.59
CA MET A 159 -18.57 2.31 15.88
C MET A 159 -18.52 1.85 17.34
N PHE A 160 -17.44 2.14 18.07
CA PHE A 160 -17.23 1.73 19.46
C PHE A 160 -17.43 2.87 20.48
N LYS A 161 -18.06 3.96 20.06
CA LYS A 161 -18.39 5.14 20.88
C LYS A 161 -19.88 5.20 21.16
#